data_AF-A0A519DPN5-F1
#
_entry.id   AF-A0A519DPN5-F1
#
_cell.length_a   1.000
_cell.length_b   1.000
_cell.length_c   1.000
_cell.angle_alpha   90.00
_cell.angle_beta   90.00
_cell.angle_gamma   90.00
#
_symmetry.space_group_name_H-M   'P 1'
#
loop_
_entity.id
_entity.type
_entity.pdbx_description
1 polymer ?
#
loop_
_entity_poly.entity_id
_entity_poly.type
_entity_poly.pdbx_seq_one_letter_code
_entity_poly.pdbx_strand_id
1 'polypeptide(L)'
;MKGRAKNKQHAEYEILWHIMSDINLKSLREQMVIGKDAKAAKYAAKRFDSAADNIAEMLHNKMETRRRFLPKDHVEYEVKA
;
A
#
# COMPACT_ATOMS: atom_id res chain seq x y z
N MET A 1 -14.14 -8.49 -11.04
CA MET A 1 -13.10 -9.06 -11.93
C MET A 1 -12.12 -7.94 -12.31
N LYS A 2 -10.80 -8.17 -12.32
CA LYS A 2 -9.82 -7.17 -12.78
C LYS A 2 -9.87 -7.10 -14.30
N GLY A 3 -10.70 -6.19 -14.83
CA GLY A 3 -10.86 -5.99 -16.27
C GLY A 3 -9.72 -5.17 -16.88
N ARG A 4 -9.78 -4.93 -18.20
CA ARG A 4 -8.88 -3.95 -18.86
C ARG A 4 -8.99 -2.59 -18.19
N ALA A 5 -7.88 -1.87 -18.11
CA ALA A 5 -7.85 -0.47 -17.66
C ALA A 5 -8.85 0.36 -18.48
N LYS A 6 -9.80 0.99 -17.79
CA LYS A 6 -10.88 1.80 -18.40
C LYS A 6 -10.54 3.28 -18.47
N ASN A 7 -9.78 3.75 -17.47
CA ASN A 7 -9.24 5.10 -17.39
C ASN A 7 -7.99 5.08 -16.48
N LYS A 8 -7.30 6.21 -16.39
CA LYS A 8 -6.10 6.37 -15.57
C LYS A 8 -6.36 6.02 -14.09
N GLN A 9 -7.49 6.46 -13.53
CA GLN A 9 -7.83 6.30 -12.12
C GLN A 9 -8.11 4.83 -11.74
N HIS A 10 -8.76 4.07 -12.62
CA HIS A 10 -8.94 2.63 -12.46
C HIS A 10 -7.59 1.91 -12.47
N ALA A 11 -6.72 2.22 -13.43
CA ALA A 11 -5.38 1.66 -13.47
C ALA A 11 -4.56 2.01 -12.21
N GLU A 12 -4.67 3.25 -11.71
CA GLU A 12 -4.05 3.67 -10.45
C GLU A 12 -4.54 2.83 -9.27
N TYR A 13 -5.84 2.55 -9.16
CA TYR A 13 -6.36 1.70 -8.09
C TYR A 13 -5.75 0.30 -8.13
N GLU A 14 -5.75 -0.34 -9.30
CA GLU A 14 -5.23 -1.71 -9.45
C GLU A 14 -3.74 -1.80 -9.14
N ILE A 15 -2.94 -0.80 -9.54
CA ILE A 15 -1.52 -0.71 -9.22
C ILE A 15 -1.31 -0.54 -7.72
N LEU A 16 -2.07 0.35 -7.07
CA LEU A 16 -1.96 0.59 -5.63
C LEU A 16 -2.37 -0.66 -4.83
N TRP A 17 -3.45 -1.33 -5.24
CA TRP A 17 -3.89 -2.58 -4.62
C TRP A 17 -2.82 -3.66 -4.73
N HIS A 18 -2.17 -3.80 -5.90
CA HIS A 18 -1.08 -4.75 -6.10
C HIS A 18 0.13 -4.40 -5.22
N ILE A 19 0.51 -3.12 -5.14
CA ILE A 19 1.58 -2.65 -4.25
C ILE A 19 1.30 -3.04 -2.80
N MET A 20 0.08 -2.79 -2.32
CA MET A 20 -0.29 -3.06 -0.92
C MET A 20 -0.44 -4.55 -0.61
N SER A 21 -0.87 -5.36 -1.58
CA SER A 21 -1.21 -6.77 -1.35
C SER A 21 -0.04 -7.71 -1.61
N ASP A 22 0.82 -7.38 -2.58
CA ASP A 22 1.79 -8.33 -3.13
C ASP A 22 3.26 -7.91 -2.89
N ILE A 23 3.56 -6.65 -2.52
CA ILE A 23 4.94 -6.23 -2.27
C ILE A 23 5.40 -6.65 -0.88
N ASN A 24 6.39 -7.54 -0.85
CA ASN A 24 7.03 -8.01 0.38
C ASN A 24 8.21 -7.10 0.77
N LEU A 25 8.08 -6.42 1.93
CA LEU A 25 9.13 -5.55 2.47
C LEU A 25 10.14 -6.25 3.39
N LYS A 26 10.03 -7.57 3.61
CA LYS A 26 10.85 -8.31 4.57
C LYS A 26 12.35 -8.11 4.35
N SER A 27 12.83 -8.32 3.12
CA SER A 27 14.26 -8.19 2.82
C SER A 27 14.77 -6.76 3.02
N LEU A 28 13.96 -5.75 2.68
CA LEU A 28 14.31 -4.34 2.88
C LEU A 28 14.37 -4.02 4.38
N ARG A 29 13.40 -4.50 5.15
CA ARG A 29 13.37 -4.36 6.61
C ARG A 29 14.61 -4.97 7.24
N GLU A 30 14.98 -6.19 6.85
CA GLU A 30 16.17 -6.87 7.36
C GLU A 30 17.45 -6.08 7.11
N GLN A 31 17.59 -5.44 5.93
CA GLN A 31 18.73 -4.59 5.60
C GLN A 31 18.75 -3.27 6.39
N MET A 32 17.59 -2.67 6.62
CA MET A 32 17.48 -1.36 7.26
C MET A 32 17.47 -1.41 8.80
N VAL A 33 17.13 -2.55 9.39
CA VAL A 33 16.99 -2.73 10.84
C VAL A 33 18.29 -3.25 11.50
N ILE A 34 19.36 -3.45 10.72
CA ILE A 34 20.67 -3.88 11.24
C ILE A 34 21.21 -2.82 12.23
N GLY A 35 21.47 -3.26 13.46
CA GLY A 35 22.03 -2.43 14.53
C GLY A 35 23.38 -2.95 15.01
N LYS A 36 24.25 -2.04 15.46
CA LYS A 36 25.51 -2.40 16.14
C LYS A 36 25.28 -3.05 17.51
N ASP A 37 24.13 -2.76 18.12
CA ASP A 37 23.66 -3.33 19.38
C ASP A 37 22.13 -3.49 19.36
N ALA A 38 21.59 -4.18 20.37
CA ALA A 38 20.17 -4.46 20.49
C ALA A 38 19.28 -3.20 20.62
N LYS A 39 19.80 -2.12 21.22
CA LYS A 39 19.05 -0.88 21.42
C LYS A 39 18.93 -0.12 20.10
N ALA A 40 20.02 -0.02 19.33
CA ALA A 40 20.05 0.57 18.01
C ALA A 40 19.12 -0.19 17.03
N ALA A 41 19.18 -1.53 17.03
CA ALA A 41 18.29 -2.36 16.23
C ALA A 41 16.80 -2.14 16.58
N LYS A 42 16.47 -1.99 17.87
CA LYS A 42 15.10 -1.70 18.32
C LYS A 42 14.57 -0.36 17.80
N TYR A 43 15.38 0.71 17.85
CA TYR A 43 14.96 2.01 17.31
C TYR A 43 14.85 2.00 15.79
N ALA A 44 15.76 1.31 15.09
CA ALA A 44 15.69 1.15 13.65
C ALA A 44 14.41 0.39 13.23
N ALA A 45 14.08 -0.69 13.93
CA ALA A 45 12.83 -1.43 13.73
C ALA A 45 11.60 -0.53 13.89
N LYS A 46 11.52 0.21 15.01
CA LYS A 46 10.38 1.11 15.27
C LYS A 46 10.22 2.16 14.17
N ARG A 47 11.33 2.75 13.68
CA ARG A 47 11.29 3.74 12.59
C ARG A 47 10.84 3.13 11.27
N PHE A 48 11.33 1.94 10.95
CA PHE A 48 10.92 1.23 9.74
C PHE A 48 9.43 0.90 9.77
N ASP A 49 8.96 0.31 10.87
CA ASP A 49 7.57 -0.12 11.03
C ASP A 49 6.63 1.10 10.96
N SER A 50 6.93 2.19 11.68
CA SER A 50 6.14 3.43 11.58
C SER A 50 6.18 4.07 10.20
N ALA A 51 7.29 3.98 9.46
CA ALA A 51 7.35 4.48 8.09
C ALA A 51 6.51 3.62 7.13
N ALA A 52 6.52 2.30 7.30
CA ALA A 52 5.69 1.38 6.54
C ALA A 52 4.20 1.64 6.79
N ASP A 53 3.80 1.84 8.04
CA ASP A 53 2.42 2.17 8.42
C ASP A 53 1.96 3.48 7.75
N ASN A 54 2.78 4.53 7.82
CA ASN A 54 2.47 5.81 7.17
C ASN A 54 2.31 5.67 5.65
N ILE A 55 3.18 4.89 4.99
CA ILE A 55 3.09 4.66 3.55
C ILE A 55 1.83 3.85 3.23
N ALA A 56 1.52 2.81 4.01
CA ALA A 56 0.31 2.01 3.82
C ALA A 56 -0.95 2.87 3.93
N GLU A 57 -1.02 3.76 4.93
CA GLU A 57 -2.12 4.71 5.09
C GLU A 57 -2.22 5.68 3.89
N MET A 58 -1.09 6.23 3.42
CA MET A 58 -1.07 7.10 2.24
C MET A 58 -1.60 6.39 0.99
N LEU A 59 -1.19 5.14 0.77
CA LEU A 59 -1.65 4.33 -0.36
C LEU A 59 -3.15 4.02 -0.23
N HIS A 60 -3.60 3.61 0.96
CA HIS A 60 -5.00 3.34 1.25
C HIS A 60 -5.88 4.57 0.98
N ASN A 61 -5.53 5.72 1.55
CA ASN A 61 -6.28 6.97 1.34
C ASN A 61 -6.35 7.34 -0.14
N LYS A 62 -5.27 7.11 -0.90
CA LYS A 62 -5.30 7.31 -2.34
C LYS A 62 -6.25 6.31 -3.02
N MET A 63 -6.24 5.04 -2.65
CA MET A 63 -7.16 4.02 -3.16
C MET A 63 -8.63 4.35 -2.90
N GLU A 64 -8.98 4.84 -1.72
CA GLU A 64 -10.35 5.25 -1.37
C GLU A 64 -10.90 6.28 -2.36
N THR A 65 -10.11 7.29 -2.70
CA THR A 65 -10.52 8.29 -3.71
C THR A 65 -10.68 7.73 -5.13
N ARG A 66 -10.09 6.54 -5.38
CA ARG A 66 -10.10 5.86 -6.67
C ARG A 66 -11.21 4.80 -6.78
N ARG A 67 -11.76 4.31 -5.67
CA ARG A 67 -12.87 3.34 -5.63
C ARG A 67 -14.07 3.75 -6.50
N ARG A 68 -14.44 5.03 -6.48
CA ARG A 68 -15.53 5.58 -7.30
C ARG A 68 -15.31 5.54 -8.82
N PHE A 69 -14.07 5.33 -9.27
CA PHE A 69 -13.74 5.21 -10.70
C PHE A 69 -13.62 3.76 -11.14
N LEU A 70 -13.85 2.81 -10.22
CA LEU A 70 -13.86 1.41 -10.56
C LEU A 70 -15.07 1.06 -11.45
N PRO A 71 -14.97 -0.02 -12.23
CA PRO A 71 -16.13 -0.60 -12.89
C PRO A 71 -17.27 -0.89 -11.90
N LYS A 72 -18.54 -0.72 -12.29
CA LYS A 72 -19.70 -1.01 -11.42
C LYS A 72 -19.75 -2.47 -10.93
N ASP A 73 -19.15 -3.37 -11.69
CA ASP A 73 -18.99 -4.80 -11.42
C ASP A 73 -17.74 -5.14 -10.60
N HIS A 74 -16.97 -4.13 -10.20
CA HIS A 74 -15.81 -4.31 -9.33
C HIS A 74 -16.25 -4.42 -7.87
N VAL A 75 -15.70 -5.39 -7.13
CA VAL A 75 -16.10 -5.70 -5.74
C VAL A 75 -15.90 -4.51 -4.78
N GLU A 76 -14.84 -3.73 -5.01
CA GLU A 76 -14.51 -2.52 -4.25
C GLU A 76 -15.14 -1.23 -4.83
N TYR A 77 -16.05 -1.34 -5.80
CA TYR A 77 -16.72 -0.15 -6.35
C TYR A 77 -17.69 0.43 -5.32
N GLU A 78 -17.42 1.66 -4.91
CA GLU A 78 -18.29 2.40 -4.00
C GLU A 78 -18.88 3.62 -4.71
N VAL A 79 -20.20 3.71 -4.72
CA VAL A 79 -20.92 4.92 -5.11
C VAL A 79 -21.09 5.73 -3.83
N LYS A 80 -20.40 6.88 -3.73
CA LYS A 80 -20.73 7.85 -2.67
C LYS A 80 -22.20 8.23 -2.80
N ALA A 81 -22.98 7.92 -1.76
CA ALA A 81 -24.34 8.42 -1.57
C ALA A 81 -24.35 9.95 -1.42
#